data_AF-A0A9P4G6X8-F1
#
_entry.id   AF-A0A9P4G6X8-F1
#
_cell.length_a   1.000
_cell.length_b   1.000
_cell.length_c   1.000
_cell.angle_alpha   90.00
_cell.angle_beta   90.00
_cell.angle_gamma   90.00
#
_symmetry.space_group_name_H-M   'P 1'
#
loop_
_entity.id
_entity.type
_entity.pdbx_description
1 polymer ?
#
loop_
_entity_poly.entity_id
_entity_poly.type
_entity_poly.pdbx_seq_one_letter_code
_entity_poly.pdbx_strand_id
1 'polypeptide(L)'
;MDSFKMGIAKYFHRATPATSHRATTAPSPLGIWPLFASNAILSALSIITLALISSTVAWLLEQKHNVHSYEIAWPATSFQLNVLPKNVWGDQGYESNGAAGYGFLVGIFGMITAWRLRRAGRPLKSLTVLLVLQIGAILFTLSAFIFVFIVTYKTMGQYIREPIAANNVGTDYAEYKWTPETWMKAVLDLPLADQGKRDQINTRVTNMVAWRWMLLPLFIVDCLAFSVTVAAWLRLRKCTTTRSSSADAIEK
;
A
#
# COMPACT_ATOMS: atom_id res chain seq x y z
N MET A 1 89.10 22.26 40.06
CA MET A 1 88.59 20.93 39.63
C MET A 1 87.09 20.97 39.80
N ASP A 2 86.35 21.23 38.72
CA ASP A 2 84.93 20.90 38.58
C ASP A 2 84.62 20.94 37.07
N SER A 3 84.22 19.79 36.54
CA SER A 3 84.19 19.50 35.11
C SER A 3 82.79 19.71 34.54
N PHE A 4 82.73 20.61 33.56
CA PHE A 4 81.60 20.98 32.72
C PHE A 4 81.13 19.77 31.87
N LYS A 5 79.92 19.26 32.09
CA LYS A 5 79.30 18.25 31.21
C LYS A 5 78.32 18.91 30.23
N MET A 6 78.74 18.96 28.97
CA MET A 6 78.00 19.44 27.81
C MET A 6 76.96 18.39 27.37
N GLY A 7 75.67 18.74 27.45
CA GLY A 7 74.57 17.90 26.97
C GLY A 7 74.38 18.04 25.46
N ILE A 8 74.53 16.94 24.73
CA ILE A 8 74.27 16.85 23.28
C ILE A 8 72.78 16.58 23.06
N ALA A 9 72.08 17.54 22.47
CA ALA A 9 70.70 17.40 22.01
C ALA A 9 70.65 16.51 20.75
N LYS A 10 69.95 15.37 20.82
CA LYS A 10 69.55 14.59 19.63
C LYS A 10 68.19 15.09 19.13
N TYR A 11 68.22 15.88 18.06
CA TYR A 11 67.04 16.21 17.27
C TYR A 11 66.54 14.94 16.55
N PHE A 12 65.42 14.37 17.01
CA PHE A 12 64.67 13.38 16.24
C PHE A 12 63.75 14.13 15.25
N HIS A 13 64.10 14.09 13.96
CA HIS A 13 63.15 14.42 12.91
C HIS A 13 62.08 13.32 12.84
N ARG A 14 60.92 13.58 13.44
CA ARG A 14 59.71 12.79 13.22
C ARG A 14 59.14 13.18 11.85
N ALA A 15 59.33 12.32 10.86
CA ALA A 15 58.65 12.44 9.58
C ALA A 15 57.14 12.26 9.79
N THR A 16 56.38 13.33 9.57
CA THR A 16 54.93 13.31 9.55
C THR A 16 54.49 12.55 8.29
N PRO A 17 53.78 11.40 8.39
CA PRO A 17 53.19 10.79 7.21
C PRO A 17 52.16 11.75 6.63
N ALA A 18 52.32 12.07 5.35
CA ALA A 18 51.36 12.89 4.61
C ALA A 18 49.98 12.24 4.70
N THR A 19 49.04 12.94 5.32
CA THR A 19 47.63 12.58 5.34
C THR A 19 47.12 12.62 3.91
N SER A 20 47.13 11.48 3.23
CA SER A 20 46.43 11.31 1.97
C SER A 20 44.94 11.49 2.27
N HIS A 21 44.42 12.69 2.00
CA HIS A 21 43.00 12.94 1.96
C HIS A 21 42.42 12.14 0.81
N ARG A 22 42.08 10.88 1.09
CA ARG A 22 41.31 10.02 0.20
C ARG A 22 39.96 10.72 0.02
N ALA A 23 39.78 11.37 -1.12
CA ALA A 23 38.51 11.93 -1.53
C ALA A 23 37.49 10.78 -1.62
N THR A 24 36.77 10.53 -0.53
CA THR A 24 35.55 9.75 -0.56
C THR A 24 34.55 10.55 -1.37
N THR A 25 34.43 10.22 -2.66
CA THR A 25 33.29 10.59 -3.47
C THR A 25 32.06 10.07 -2.76
N ALA A 26 31.36 10.98 -2.06
CA ALA A 26 30.11 10.67 -1.41
C ALA A 26 29.15 10.09 -2.45
N PRO A 27 28.44 8.99 -2.16
CA PRO A 27 27.45 8.45 -3.08
C PRO A 27 26.47 9.56 -3.44
N SER A 28 26.28 9.75 -4.75
CA SER A 28 25.53 10.88 -5.28
C SER A 28 24.11 10.93 -4.68
N PRO A 29 23.65 12.12 -4.22
CA PRO A 29 22.36 12.28 -3.54
C PRO A 29 21.14 11.89 -4.41
N LEU A 30 21.35 11.71 -5.71
CA LEU A 30 20.34 11.40 -6.72
C LEU A 30 19.66 10.02 -6.56
N GLY A 31 20.26 9.06 -5.85
CA GLY A 31 19.66 7.72 -5.68
C GLY A 31 18.67 7.60 -4.53
N ILE A 32 18.72 8.51 -3.54
CA ILE A 32 17.99 8.38 -2.27
C ILE A 32 16.60 8.99 -2.34
N TRP A 33 16.47 10.15 -2.99
CA TRP A 33 15.20 10.86 -3.11
C TRP A 33 14.13 10.08 -3.88
N PRO A 34 14.44 9.39 -5.00
CA PRO A 34 13.46 8.54 -5.68
C PRO A 34 12.97 7.39 -4.78
N LEU A 35 13.87 6.80 -3.97
CA LEU A 35 13.50 5.73 -3.05
C LEU A 35 12.54 6.25 -1.96
N PHE A 36 12.86 7.40 -1.38
CA PHE A 36 11.97 8.02 -0.39
C PHE A 36 10.61 8.38 -1.00
N ALA A 37 10.61 9.07 -2.15
CA ALA A 37 9.39 9.54 -2.80
C ALA A 37 8.47 8.40 -3.25
N SER A 38 9.01 7.35 -3.88
CA SER A 38 8.22 6.20 -4.31
C SER A 38 7.55 5.48 -3.14
N ASN A 39 8.26 5.28 -2.03
CA ASN A 39 7.69 4.66 -0.83
C ASN A 39 6.72 5.58 -0.06
N ALA A 40 6.90 6.91 -0.15
CA ALA A 40 5.93 7.88 0.38
C ALA A 40 4.61 7.84 -0.41
N ILE A 41 4.69 7.77 -1.74
CA ILE A 41 3.50 7.62 -2.61
C ILE A 41 2.81 6.28 -2.32
N LEU A 42 3.56 5.19 -2.17
CA LEU A 42 3.02 3.89 -1.76
C LEU A 42 2.24 3.98 -0.44
N SER A 43 2.84 4.59 0.58
CA SER A 43 2.22 4.79 1.89
C SER A 43 0.95 5.63 1.79
N ALA A 44 0.98 6.73 1.04
CA ALA A 44 -0.16 7.63 0.89
C ALA A 44 -1.33 6.94 0.17
N LEU A 45 -1.05 6.24 -0.94
CA LEU A 45 -2.07 5.56 -1.72
C LEU A 45 -2.69 4.38 -0.97
N SER A 46 -1.88 3.69 -0.17
CA SER A 46 -2.32 2.65 0.76
C SER A 46 -3.30 3.21 1.81
N ILE A 47 -2.98 4.36 2.43
CA ILE A 47 -3.89 5.02 3.38
C ILE A 47 -5.21 5.43 2.73
N ILE A 48 -5.17 6.00 1.52
CA ILE A 48 -6.39 6.38 0.80
C ILE A 48 -7.26 5.15 0.55
N THR A 49 -6.66 4.04 0.16
CA THR A 49 -7.37 2.76 -0.05
C THR A 49 -7.99 2.25 1.25
N LEU A 50 -7.23 2.25 2.35
CA LEU A 50 -7.73 1.89 3.68
C LEU A 50 -8.90 2.79 4.12
N ALA A 51 -8.83 4.10 3.86
CA ALA A 51 -9.90 5.04 4.20
C ALA A 51 -11.19 4.75 3.43
N LEU A 52 -11.09 4.43 2.13
CA LEU A 52 -12.24 4.05 1.30
C LEU A 52 -12.88 2.73 1.77
N ILE A 53 -12.07 1.72 2.08
CA ILE A 53 -12.55 0.43 2.60
C ILE A 53 -13.23 0.63 3.96
N SER A 54 -12.56 1.33 4.87
CA SER A 54 -13.06 1.58 6.24
C SER A 54 -14.38 2.36 6.22
N SER A 55 -14.46 3.39 5.36
CA SER A 55 -15.70 4.18 5.16
C SER A 55 -16.85 3.33 4.61
N THR A 56 -16.54 2.38 3.72
CA THR A 56 -17.53 1.43 3.17
C THR A 56 -18.03 0.47 4.25
N VAL A 57 -17.13 -0.15 5.01
CA VAL A 57 -17.47 -1.09 6.09
C VAL A 57 -18.26 -0.39 7.18
N ALA A 58 -17.81 0.78 7.63
CA ALA A 58 -18.52 1.57 8.64
C ALA A 58 -19.94 1.90 8.20
N TRP A 59 -20.12 2.32 6.94
CA TRP A 59 -21.45 2.60 6.40
C TRP A 59 -22.33 1.35 6.32
N LEU A 60 -21.80 0.20 5.89
CA LEU A 60 -22.57 -1.05 5.84
C LEU A 60 -22.99 -1.53 7.24
N LEU A 61 -22.12 -1.39 8.24
CA LEU A 61 -22.45 -1.69 9.63
C LEU A 61 -23.53 -0.74 10.16
N GLU A 62 -23.43 0.55 9.86
CA GLU A 62 -24.47 1.54 10.18
C GLU A 62 -25.82 1.15 9.57
N GLN A 63 -25.83 0.75 8.28
CA GLN A 63 -27.06 0.27 7.65
C GLN A 63 -27.61 -0.96 8.39
N LYS A 64 -26.75 -1.94 8.70
CA LYS A 64 -27.13 -3.19 9.35
C LYS A 64 -27.71 -3.00 10.75
N HIS A 65 -27.12 -2.10 11.54
CA HIS A 65 -27.43 -1.96 12.96
C HIS A 65 -28.45 -0.87 13.28
N ASN A 66 -28.59 0.16 12.43
CA ASN A 66 -29.46 1.30 12.71
C ASN A 66 -30.57 1.51 11.67
N VAL A 67 -30.41 1.05 10.42
CA VAL A 67 -31.42 1.23 9.36
C VAL A 67 -32.28 -0.02 9.17
N HIS A 68 -31.68 -1.21 9.16
CA HIS A 68 -32.28 -2.54 9.02
C HIS A 68 -33.00 -2.83 7.69
N SER A 69 -33.85 -1.95 7.18
CA SER A 69 -34.55 -2.13 5.91
C SER A 69 -34.73 -0.84 5.10
N TYR A 70 -34.96 -1.00 3.81
CA TYR A 70 -35.40 0.04 2.88
C TYR A 70 -36.85 -0.22 2.47
N GLU A 71 -37.65 0.83 2.44
CA GLU A 71 -39.00 0.77 1.89
C GLU A 71 -38.95 0.85 0.37
N ILE A 72 -39.48 -0.19 -0.28
CA ILE A 72 -39.60 -0.28 -1.73
C ILE A 72 -41.04 0.02 -2.11
N ALA A 73 -41.27 1.09 -2.85
CA ALA A 73 -42.58 1.54 -3.33
C ALA A 73 -42.88 0.98 -4.73
N TRP A 74 -43.09 -0.33 -4.82
CA TRP A 74 -43.48 -0.96 -6.09
C TRP A 74 -44.90 -0.52 -6.50
N PRO A 75 -45.21 -0.37 -7.80
CA PRO A 75 -46.50 0.18 -8.24
C PRO A 75 -47.76 -0.48 -7.66
N ALA A 76 -47.70 -1.77 -7.32
CA ALA A 76 -48.84 -2.52 -6.78
C ALA A 76 -48.76 -2.77 -5.27
N THR A 77 -47.56 -2.73 -4.67
CA THR A 77 -47.36 -3.10 -3.26
C THR A 77 -46.05 -2.52 -2.74
N SER A 78 -46.08 -1.90 -1.56
CA SER A 78 -44.86 -1.51 -0.86
C SER A 78 -44.40 -2.63 0.09
N PHE A 79 -43.10 -2.86 0.17
CA PHE A 79 -42.52 -3.83 1.09
C PHE A 79 -41.17 -3.38 1.65
N GLN A 80 -40.76 -3.98 2.76
CA GLN A 80 -39.48 -3.69 3.41
C GLN A 80 -38.43 -4.70 2.95
N LEU A 81 -37.35 -4.19 2.34
CA LEU A 81 -36.19 -4.96 1.92
C LEU A 81 -35.06 -4.80 2.94
N ASN A 82 -34.54 -5.90 3.49
CA ASN A 82 -33.38 -5.83 4.39
C ASN A 82 -32.18 -5.17 3.70
N VAL A 83 -31.43 -4.34 4.45
CA VAL A 83 -30.31 -3.54 3.89
C VAL A 83 -29.17 -4.38 3.32
N LEU A 84 -29.02 -5.63 3.77
CA LEU A 84 -28.00 -6.56 3.32
C LEU A 84 -28.64 -7.87 2.85
N PRO A 85 -28.08 -8.52 1.82
CA PRO A 85 -28.54 -9.83 1.40
C PRO A 85 -27.93 -10.90 2.32
N LYS A 86 -28.47 -12.12 2.22
CA LYS A 86 -28.02 -13.26 3.01
C LYS A 86 -26.58 -13.65 2.66
N ASN A 87 -26.22 -13.54 1.39
CA ASN A 87 -24.94 -14.01 0.86
C ASN A 87 -24.10 -12.83 0.33
N VAL A 88 -23.34 -12.19 1.22
CA VAL A 88 -22.35 -11.17 0.85
C VAL A 88 -20.96 -11.78 0.80
N TRP A 89 -20.21 -11.55 -0.29
CA TRP A 89 -18.77 -11.76 -0.32
C TRP A 89 -18.06 -10.68 0.49
N GLY A 90 -17.95 -10.90 1.80
CA GLY A 90 -17.18 -10.03 2.70
C GLY A 90 -15.67 -10.15 2.51
N ASP A 91 -15.19 -11.32 2.06
CA ASP A 91 -13.77 -11.66 1.97
C ASP A 91 -12.96 -10.69 1.10
N GLN A 92 -13.57 -10.10 0.08
CA GLN A 92 -12.87 -9.14 -0.78
C GLN A 92 -12.48 -7.86 -0.03
N GLY A 93 -13.26 -7.49 1.00
CA GLY A 93 -12.95 -6.37 1.88
C GLY A 93 -11.75 -6.69 2.77
N TYR A 94 -11.68 -7.91 3.31
CA TYR A 94 -10.55 -8.34 4.14
C TYR A 94 -9.26 -8.45 3.33
N GLU A 95 -9.30 -9.04 2.13
CA GLU A 95 -8.10 -9.23 1.31
C GLU A 95 -7.51 -7.89 0.85
N SER A 96 -8.34 -6.98 0.32
CA SER A 96 -7.88 -5.65 -0.10
C SER A 96 -7.46 -4.74 1.07
N ASN A 97 -8.08 -4.88 2.25
CA ASN A 97 -7.64 -4.20 3.47
C ASN A 97 -6.25 -4.71 3.88
N GLY A 98 -6.04 -6.03 3.86
CA GLY A 98 -4.75 -6.64 4.12
C GLY A 98 -3.66 -6.14 3.17
N ALA A 99 -3.93 -6.11 1.87
CA ALA A 99 -3.01 -5.60 0.86
C ALA A 99 -2.66 -4.11 1.09
N ALA A 100 -3.66 -3.26 1.31
CA ALA A 100 -3.44 -1.84 1.58
C ALA A 100 -2.70 -1.59 2.91
N GLY A 101 -3.05 -2.32 3.97
CA GLY A 101 -2.35 -2.26 5.26
C GLY A 101 -0.88 -2.68 5.14
N TYR A 102 -0.61 -3.73 4.38
CA TYR A 102 0.74 -4.18 4.10
C TYR A 102 1.53 -3.13 3.30
N GLY A 103 0.97 -2.60 2.22
CA GLY A 103 1.58 -1.54 1.41
C GLY A 103 1.91 -0.28 2.22
N PHE A 104 1.03 0.11 3.15
CA PHE A 104 1.26 1.22 4.06
C PHE A 104 2.52 1.01 4.93
N LEU A 105 2.62 -0.14 5.58
CA LEU A 105 3.75 -0.46 6.45
C LEU A 105 5.06 -0.59 5.67
N VAL A 106 5.02 -1.22 4.49
CA VAL A 106 6.19 -1.32 3.59
C VAL A 106 6.64 0.05 3.11
N GLY A 107 5.70 0.94 2.77
CA GLY A 107 5.99 2.33 2.41
C GLY A 107 6.70 3.09 3.53
N ILE A 108 6.21 2.99 4.78
CA ILE A 108 6.89 3.58 5.94
C ILE A 108 8.29 3.01 6.12
N PHE A 109 8.42 1.68 6.07
CA PHE A 109 9.72 1.02 6.20
C PHE A 109 10.70 1.45 5.09
N GLY A 110 10.21 1.65 3.87
CA GLY A 110 10.98 2.14 2.74
C GLY A 110 11.47 3.58 2.94
N MET A 111 10.62 4.48 3.43
CA MET A 111 11.01 5.85 3.79
C MET A 111 12.09 5.87 4.88
N ILE A 112 11.93 5.07 5.94
CA ILE A 112 12.93 4.93 7.01
C ILE A 112 14.26 4.38 6.45
N THR A 113 14.19 3.39 5.56
CA THR A 113 15.37 2.80 4.91
C THR A 113 16.10 3.83 4.06
N ALA A 114 15.39 4.62 3.25
CA ALA A 114 15.97 5.69 2.44
C ALA A 114 16.66 6.75 3.33
N TRP A 115 16.01 7.16 4.42
CA TRP A 115 16.56 8.12 5.38
C TRP A 115 17.85 7.60 6.05
N ARG A 116 17.85 6.33 6.49
CA ARG A 116 19.04 5.69 7.07
C ARG A 116 20.17 5.55 6.06
N LEU A 117 19.85 5.19 4.82
CA LEU A 117 20.84 5.07 3.75
C LEU A 117 21.53 6.41 3.48
N ARG A 118 20.77 7.52 3.51
CA ARG A 118 21.30 8.89 3.39
C ARG A 118 22.35 9.20 4.45
N ARG A 119 22.10 8.81 5.70
CA ARG A 119 23.02 9.09 6.83
C ARG A 119 24.25 8.18 6.82
N ALA A 120 24.08 6.92 6.42
CA ALA A 120 25.12 5.91 6.57
C ALA A 120 26.19 5.96 5.46
N GLY A 121 25.83 6.41 4.24
CA GLY A 121 26.74 6.44 3.09
C GLY A 121 27.30 5.07 2.67
N ARG A 122 26.74 3.97 3.20
CA ARG A 122 27.15 2.58 2.98
C ARG A 122 25.92 1.67 2.79
N PRO A 123 26.06 0.52 2.11
CA PRO A 123 24.94 -0.41 1.93
C PRO A 123 24.37 -0.88 3.27
N LEU A 124 23.03 -0.95 3.35
CA LEU A 124 22.28 -1.39 4.53
C LEU A 124 21.55 -2.71 4.24
N LYS A 125 21.56 -3.63 5.20
CA LYS A 125 20.75 -4.87 5.14
C LYS A 125 19.26 -4.57 4.96
N SER A 126 18.78 -3.46 5.53
CA SER A 126 17.37 -3.03 5.41
C SER A 126 16.93 -2.80 3.98
N LEU A 127 17.84 -2.46 3.05
CA LEU A 127 17.50 -2.33 1.63
C LEU A 127 17.17 -3.69 0.98
N THR A 128 17.87 -4.75 1.39
CA THR A 128 17.56 -6.11 0.91
C THR A 128 16.26 -6.61 1.51
N VAL A 129 16.01 -6.32 2.80
CA VAL A 129 14.73 -6.62 3.45
C VAL A 129 13.58 -5.89 2.76
N LEU A 130 13.73 -4.59 2.47
CA LEU A 130 12.73 -3.79 1.76
C LEU A 130 12.39 -4.39 0.40
N LEU A 131 13.40 -4.85 -0.36
CA LEU A 131 13.21 -5.49 -1.66
C LEU A 131 12.34 -6.76 -1.54
N VAL A 132 12.61 -7.63 -0.56
CA VAL A 132 11.80 -8.83 -0.31
C VAL A 132 10.37 -8.47 0.10
N LEU A 133 10.21 -7.49 0.99
CA LEU A 133 8.88 -7.04 1.43
C LEU A 133 8.06 -6.47 0.28
N GLN A 134 8.67 -5.70 -0.63
CA GLN A 134 7.99 -5.14 -1.81
C GLN A 134 7.58 -6.21 -2.83
N ILE A 135 8.33 -7.31 -2.98
CA ILE A 135 7.86 -8.47 -3.76
C ILE A 135 6.57 -9.01 -3.15
N GLY A 136 6.54 -9.17 -1.82
CA GLY A 136 5.33 -9.54 -1.09
C GLY A 136 4.17 -8.56 -1.33
N ALA A 137 4.44 -7.26 -1.35
CA ALA A 137 3.42 -6.23 -1.60
C ALA A 137 2.81 -6.39 -2.99
N ILE A 138 3.66 -6.50 -4.03
CA ILE A 138 3.22 -6.69 -5.42
C ILE A 138 2.31 -7.92 -5.53
N LEU A 139 2.74 -9.07 -4.98
CA LEU A 139 1.98 -10.32 -5.07
C LEU A 139 0.65 -10.23 -4.31
N PHE A 140 0.65 -9.62 -3.12
CA PHE A 140 -0.56 -9.49 -2.32
C PHE A 140 -1.56 -8.51 -2.96
N THR A 141 -1.11 -7.33 -3.41
CA THR A 141 -1.95 -6.37 -4.12
C THR A 141 -2.49 -6.96 -5.42
N LEU A 142 -1.68 -7.73 -6.17
CA LEU A 142 -2.14 -8.43 -7.37
C LEU A 142 -3.22 -9.47 -7.06
N SER A 143 -3.04 -10.28 -6.01
CA SER A 143 -4.06 -11.24 -5.54
C SER A 143 -5.36 -10.54 -5.21
N ALA A 144 -5.31 -9.50 -4.36
CA ALA A 144 -6.48 -8.72 -3.96
C ALA A 144 -7.17 -8.07 -5.16
N PHE A 145 -6.39 -7.51 -6.09
CA PHE A 145 -6.91 -6.91 -7.33
C PHE A 145 -7.67 -7.93 -8.17
N ILE A 146 -7.04 -9.07 -8.47
CA ILE A 146 -7.67 -10.14 -9.25
C ILE A 146 -8.93 -10.64 -8.55
N PHE A 147 -8.86 -10.92 -7.25
CA PHE A 147 -9.98 -11.45 -6.49
C PHE A 147 -11.17 -10.50 -6.50
N VAL A 148 -10.98 -9.23 -6.12
CA VAL A 148 -12.03 -8.18 -6.07
C VAL A 148 -12.70 -8.02 -7.44
N PHE A 149 -11.92 -7.96 -8.52
CA PHE A 149 -12.47 -7.83 -9.87
C PHE A 149 -13.24 -9.08 -10.32
N ILE A 150 -12.71 -10.28 -10.05
CA ILE A 150 -13.39 -11.53 -10.42
C ILE A 150 -14.72 -11.66 -9.70
N VAL A 151 -14.75 -11.47 -8.37
CA VAL A 151 -16.02 -11.62 -7.63
C VAL A 151 -17.01 -10.54 -8.00
N THR A 152 -16.57 -9.30 -8.23
CA THR A 152 -17.46 -8.21 -8.69
C THR A 152 -18.01 -8.49 -10.10
N TYR A 153 -17.18 -9.00 -11.01
CA TYR A 153 -17.63 -9.35 -12.35
C TYR A 153 -18.63 -10.51 -12.34
N LYS A 154 -18.39 -11.54 -11.52
CA LYS A 154 -19.30 -12.69 -11.37
C LYS A 154 -20.68 -12.32 -10.84
N THR A 155 -20.80 -11.20 -10.13
CA THR A 155 -22.07 -10.71 -9.57
C THR A 155 -22.67 -9.54 -10.34
N MET A 156 -22.06 -9.15 -11.46
CA MET A 156 -22.53 -8.02 -12.27
C MET A 156 -23.78 -8.41 -13.07
N GLY A 157 -24.74 -7.48 -13.16
CA GLY A 157 -26.00 -7.71 -13.89
C GLY A 157 -27.05 -8.54 -13.14
N GLN A 158 -26.73 -9.04 -11.94
CA GLN A 158 -27.74 -9.58 -11.04
C GLN A 158 -28.68 -8.46 -10.59
N TYR A 159 -29.98 -8.76 -10.50
CA TYR A 159 -31.02 -7.83 -10.07
C TYR A 159 -31.90 -8.48 -9.00
N ILE A 160 -32.55 -7.66 -8.18
CA ILE A 160 -33.46 -8.12 -7.14
C ILE A 160 -34.80 -8.45 -7.79
N ARG A 161 -35.29 -9.68 -7.59
CA ARG A 161 -36.57 -10.13 -8.13
C ARG A 161 -37.70 -9.77 -7.16
N GLU A 162 -38.63 -8.94 -7.61
CA GLU A 162 -39.79 -8.50 -6.82
C GLU A 162 -40.53 -9.67 -6.14
N PRO A 163 -40.91 -10.76 -6.83
CA PRO A 163 -41.70 -11.82 -6.19
C PRO A 163 -40.95 -12.51 -5.04
N ILE A 164 -39.62 -12.45 -5.04
CA ILE A 164 -38.82 -13.05 -3.97
C ILE A 164 -38.62 -12.05 -2.85
N ALA A 165 -38.34 -10.79 -3.18
CA ALA A 165 -38.17 -9.74 -2.17
C ALA A 165 -39.48 -9.50 -1.39
N ALA A 166 -40.61 -9.39 -2.09
CA ALA A 166 -41.92 -9.13 -1.49
C ALA A 166 -42.46 -10.31 -0.66
N ASN A 167 -42.10 -11.55 -0.99
CA ASN A 167 -42.52 -12.73 -0.22
C ASN A 167 -41.59 -13.07 0.96
N ASN A 168 -40.42 -12.42 1.07
CA ASN A 168 -39.42 -12.69 2.11
C ASN A 168 -39.18 -11.49 3.04
N VAL A 169 -40.21 -10.68 3.28
CA VAL A 169 -40.14 -9.50 4.17
C VAL A 169 -39.65 -9.89 5.56
N GLY A 170 -38.73 -9.11 6.10
CA GLY A 170 -38.12 -9.35 7.41
C GLY A 170 -37.01 -10.39 7.41
N THR A 171 -36.66 -10.95 6.25
CA THR A 171 -35.53 -11.89 6.10
C THR A 171 -34.54 -11.40 5.05
N ASP A 172 -33.27 -11.80 5.20
CA ASP A 172 -32.23 -11.39 4.27
C ASP A 172 -32.45 -12.03 2.90
N TYR A 173 -32.31 -11.22 1.84
CA TYR A 173 -32.51 -11.67 0.47
C TYR A 173 -31.53 -12.81 0.12
N ALA A 174 -32.07 -14.01 -0.10
CA ALA A 174 -31.28 -15.24 -0.16
C ALA A 174 -30.74 -15.56 -1.56
N GLU A 175 -31.26 -14.91 -2.60
CA GLU A 175 -30.91 -15.26 -3.96
C GLU A 175 -29.59 -14.61 -4.38
N TYR A 176 -28.80 -15.37 -5.14
CA TYR A 176 -27.47 -15.01 -5.61
C TYR A 176 -26.45 -14.80 -4.48
N LYS A 177 -25.21 -14.54 -4.90
CA LYS A 177 -24.14 -14.03 -4.06
C LYS A 177 -23.82 -12.64 -4.54
N TRP A 178 -23.51 -11.74 -3.63
CA TRP A 178 -23.33 -10.33 -3.94
C TRP A 178 -22.01 -9.82 -3.41
N THR A 179 -21.40 -8.89 -4.13
CA THR A 179 -20.47 -7.94 -3.50
C THR A 179 -21.29 -6.77 -2.93
N PRO A 180 -20.77 -6.01 -1.94
CA PRO A 180 -21.43 -4.79 -1.51
C PRO A 180 -21.72 -3.82 -2.68
N GLU A 181 -20.82 -3.73 -3.66
CA GLU A 181 -21.00 -2.89 -4.86
C GLU A 181 -22.22 -3.35 -5.67
N THR A 182 -22.31 -4.62 -6.04
CA THR A 182 -23.37 -5.10 -6.93
C THR A 182 -24.72 -5.19 -6.21
N TRP A 183 -24.73 -5.50 -4.91
CA TRP A 183 -25.94 -5.47 -4.11
C TRP A 183 -26.55 -4.07 -4.09
N MET A 184 -25.76 -3.05 -3.76
CA MET A 184 -26.27 -1.69 -3.64
C MET A 184 -26.65 -1.09 -4.99
N LYS A 185 -26.01 -1.50 -6.10
CA LYS A 185 -26.49 -1.20 -7.45
C LYS A 185 -27.88 -1.80 -7.71
N ALA A 186 -28.08 -3.07 -7.38
CA ALA A 186 -29.38 -3.71 -7.54
C ALA A 186 -30.47 -3.07 -6.66
N VAL A 187 -30.12 -2.58 -5.47
CA VAL A 187 -31.04 -1.80 -4.61
C VAL A 187 -31.42 -0.47 -5.27
N LEU A 188 -30.50 0.22 -5.94
CA LEU A 188 -30.77 1.49 -6.64
C LEU A 188 -31.67 1.32 -7.88
N ASP A 189 -31.75 0.13 -8.43
CA ASP A 189 -32.64 -0.22 -9.54
C ASP A 189 -34.10 -0.41 -9.08
N LEU A 190 -34.34 -0.55 -7.77
CA LEU A 190 -35.68 -0.64 -7.21
C LEU A 190 -36.30 0.75 -6.99
N PRO A 191 -37.64 0.86 -6.99
CA PRO A 191 -38.32 2.10 -6.64
C PRO A 191 -38.25 2.36 -5.13
N LEU A 192 -37.12 2.88 -4.65
CA LEU A 192 -36.96 3.30 -3.24
C LEU A 192 -37.95 4.43 -2.91
N ALA A 193 -38.67 4.29 -1.80
CA ALA A 193 -39.66 5.30 -1.37
C ALA A 193 -39.00 6.64 -0.96
N ASP A 194 -37.78 6.58 -0.40
CA ASP A 194 -37.02 7.74 0.05
C ASP A 194 -35.90 8.10 -0.96
N GLN A 195 -36.07 9.24 -1.64
CA GLN A 195 -35.10 9.75 -2.60
C GLN A 195 -33.77 10.15 -1.93
N GLY A 196 -33.79 10.67 -0.70
CA GLY A 196 -32.58 11.02 0.04
C GLY A 196 -31.73 9.78 0.37
N LYS A 197 -32.39 8.65 0.67
CA LYS A 197 -31.70 7.35 0.82
C LYS A 197 -31.12 6.88 -0.50
N ARG A 198 -31.84 7.03 -1.60
CA ARG A 198 -31.34 6.70 -2.95
C ARG A 198 -30.05 7.46 -3.27
N ASP A 199 -30.02 8.77 -3.03
CA ASP A 199 -28.85 9.61 -3.29
C ASP A 199 -27.65 9.24 -2.38
N GLN A 200 -27.94 8.92 -1.11
CA GLN A 200 -26.92 8.42 -0.17
C GLN A 200 -26.32 7.08 -0.64
N ILE A 201 -27.15 6.12 -1.05
CA ILE A 201 -26.70 4.82 -1.55
C ILE A 201 -25.88 5.01 -2.83
N ASN A 202 -26.32 5.87 -3.76
CA ASN A 202 -25.59 6.16 -4.99
C ASN A 202 -24.18 6.72 -4.73
N THR A 203 -24.06 7.65 -3.79
CA THR A 203 -22.75 8.16 -3.35
C THR A 203 -21.87 7.05 -2.77
N ARG A 204 -22.45 6.14 -1.99
CA ARG A 204 -21.72 5.03 -1.37
C ARG A 204 -21.29 3.97 -2.39
N VAL A 205 -22.12 3.67 -3.37
CA VAL A 205 -21.77 2.84 -4.53
C VAL A 205 -20.59 3.45 -5.28
N THR A 206 -20.56 4.77 -5.46
CA THR A 206 -19.43 5.46 -6.09
C THR A 206 -18.13 5.24 -5.32
N ASN A 207 -18.17 5.30 -3.98
CA ASN A 207 -17.00 4.98 -3.15
C ASN A 207 -16.56 3.51 -3.27
N MET A 208 -17.50 2.56 -3.39
CA MET A 208 -17.17 1.14 -3.59
C MET A 208 -16.52 0.89 -4.94
N VAL A 209 -17.03 1.52 -6.01
CA VAL A 209 -16.42 1.50 -7.35
C VAL A 209 -15.02 2.12 -7.30
N ALA A 210 -14.86 3.26 -6.63
CA ALA A 210 -13.57 3.92 -6.46
C ALA A 210 -12.58 3.00 -5.72
N TRP A 211 -12.99 2.37 -4.61
CA TRP A 211 -12.17 1.39 -3.90
C TRP A 211 -11.67 0.27 -4.82
N ARG A 212 -12.57 -0.37 -5.59
CA ARG A 212 -12.19 -1.42 -6.53
C ARG A 212 -11.12 -0.93 -7.51
N TRP A 213 -11.32 0.24 -8.11
CA TRP A 213 -10.37 0.80 -9.08
C TRP A 213 -9.06 1.30 -8.45
N MET A 214 -9.06 1.71 -7.18
CA MET A 214 -7.85 2.16 -6.46
C MET A 214 -6.80 1.06 -6.28
N LEU A 215 -7.19 -0.21 -6.35
CA LEU A 215 -6.26 -1.34 -6.33
C LEU A 215 -5.31 -1.35 -7.53
N LEU A 216 -5.73 -0.83 -8.69
CA LEU A 216 -4.88 -0.76 -9.88
C LEU A 216 -3.75 0.29 -9.73
N PRO A 217 -4.03 1.57 -9.39
CA PRO A 217 -2.99 2.51 -9.03
C PRO A 217 -2.07 2.00 -7.91
N LEU A 218 -2.61 1.33 -6.89
CA LEU A 218 -1.82 0.76 -5.81
C LEU A 218 -0.81 -0.26 -6.32
N PHE A 219 -1.26 -1.19 -7.17
CA PHE A 219 -0.39 -2.18 -7.81
C PHE A 219 0.71 -1.55 -8.68
N ILE A 220 0.38 -0.50 -9.44
CA ILE A 220 1.36 0.23 -10.25
C ILE A 220 2.43 0.88 -9.35
N VAL A 221 2.01 1.48 -8.23
CA VAL A 221 2.92 2.11 -7.28
C VAL A 221 3.79 1.09 -6.55
N ASP A 222 3.27 -0.09 -6.22
CA ASP A 222 4.07 -1.21 -5.70
C ASP A 222 5.20 -1.59 -6.69
N CYS A 223 4.85 -1.74 -7.97
CA CYS A 223 5.83 -2.03 -9.03
C CYS A 223 6.88 -0.93 -9.19
N LEU A 224 6.47 0.34 -9.09
CA LEU A 224 7.37 1.50 -9.15
C LEU A 224 8.32 1.54 -7.95
N ALA A 225 7.80 1.39 -6.72
CA ALA A 225 8.59 1.39 -5.50
C ALA A 225 9.62 0.23 -5.51
N PHE A 226 9.21 -0.95 -5.98
CA PHE A 226 10.11 -2.08 -6.19
C PHE A 226 11.20 -1.76 -7.21
N SER A 227 10.84 -1.25 -8.39
CA SER A 227 11.78 -0.92 -9.46
C SER A 227 12.85 0.08 -9.00
N VAL A 228 12.44 1.11 -8.26
CA VAL A 228 13.35 2.10 -7.66
C VAL A 228 14.26 1.46 -6.63
N THR A 229 13.74 0.55 -5.80
CA THR A 229 14.52 -0.16 -4.78
C THR A 229 15.55 -1.09 -5.41
N VAL A 230 15.18 -1.82 -6.48
CA VAL A 230 16.11 -2.64 -7.27
C VAL A 230 17.21 -1.77 -7.88
N ALA A 231 16.87 -0.63 -8.48
CA ALA A 231 17.85 0.29 -9.05
C ALA A 231 18.83 0.81 -7.99
N ALA A 232 18.34 1.20 -6.80
CA ALA A 232 19.18 1.62 -5.69
C ALA A 232 20.10 0.50 -5.20
N TRP A 233 19.58 -0.72 -5.08
CA TRP A 233 20.33 -1.90 -4.64
C TRP A 233 21.43 -2.29 -5.63
N LEU A 234 21.14 -2.29 -6.94
CA LEU A 234 22.12 -2.56 -8.00
C LEU A 234 23.24 -1.52 -8.02
N ARG A 235 22.92 -0.23 -7.84
CA ARG A 235 23.92 0.84 -7.78
C ARG A 235 24.89 0.65 -6.61
N LEU A 236 24.39 0.31 -5.42
CA LEU A 236 25.22 0.07 -4.25
C LEU A 236 26.11 -1.17 -4.39
N ARG A 237 25.62 -2.23 -5.06
CA ARG A 237 26.43 -3.41 -5.38
C ARG A 237 27.59 -3.07 -6.31
N LYS A 238 27.34 -2.33 -7.40
CA LYS A 238 28.39 -1.92 -8.36
C LYS A 238 29.50 -1.11 -7.68
N CYS A 239 29.17 -0.15 -6.81
CA CYS A 239 30.17 0.65 -6.10
C CYS A 239 31.05 -0.18 -5.13
N THR A 240 30.52 -1.29 -4.60
CA THR A 240 31.27 -2.16 -3.69
C THR A 240 32.33 -2.97 -4.46
N THR A 241 31.97 -3.50 -5.64
CA THR A 241 32.89 -4.28 -6.49
C THR A 241 34.05 -3.43 -7.02
N THR A 242 33.79 -2.21 -7.49
CA THR A 242 34.85 -1.33 -8.04
C THR A 242 35.89 -0.96 -6.98
N ARG A 243 35.48 -0.73 -5.72
CA ARG A 243 36.40 -0.37 -4.64
C ARG A 243 37.36 -1.51 -4.28
N SER A 244 36.89 -2.76 -4.30
CA SER A 244 37.73 -3.95 -4.08
C SER A 244 38.83 -4.04 -5.15
N SER A 245 38.46 -3.94 -6.42
CA SER A 245 39.42 -4.02 -7.54
C SER A 245 40.48 -2.92 -7.54
N SER A 246 40.15 -1.71 -7.06
CA SER A 246 41.11 -0.62 -6.95
C SER A 246 42.09 -0.74 -5.78
N ALA A 247 41.73 -1.50 -4.74
CA ALA A 247 42.63 -1.74 -3.60
C ALA A 247 43.73 -2.75 -3.98
N ASP A 248 43.36 -3.79 -4.74
CA ASP A 248 44.30 -4.84 -5.17
C ASP A 248 45.30 -4.37 -6.24
N ALA A 249 45.00 -3.29 -6.95
CA ALA A 249 45.86 -2.74 -8.01
C ALA A 249 47.02 -1.87 -7.49
N ILE A 250 47.00 -1.45 -6.22
CA ILE A 250 48.05 -0.60 -5.61
C ILE A 250 49.13 -1.45 -4.92
N GLU A 251 48.90 -2.75 -4.73
CA GLU A 251 49.82 -3.68 -4.06
C GLU A 251 50.77 -4.45 -5.00
N LYS A 252 50.86 -4.05 -6.27
CA LYS A 252 51.82 -4.59 -7.24
C LYS A 252 52.75 -3.51 -7.77
#